data_AF-A0A3A9WF87-F1
#
_entry.id   AF-A0A3A9WF87-F1
#
_cell.length_a   1.000
_cell.length_b   1.000
_cell.length_c   1.000
_cell.angle_alpha   90.00
_cell.angle_beta   90.00
_cell.angle_gamma   90.00
#
_symmetry.space_group_name_H-M   'P 1'
#
loop_
_entity.id
_entity.type
_entity.pdbx_description
1 polymer ?
#
loop_
_entity_poly.entity_id
_entity_poly.type
_entity_poly.pdbx_seq_one_letter_code
_entity_poly.pdbx_strand_id
1 'polypeptide(L)'
;MEEDNTKIMKQYIVILTLLFSGSLFSQTLERSVIGSSGRTLSNTNASLDFTVGELVIATLSNGTTTLNQGFHQEVIILQLKLSPVVFLQGPLVTSGTVIMDDSLRSNGLLPATSPYADSVTCEATVFDITGNNAIIDWIWISLRDKNDPTVVLASQSGLLQADGDIVSVDGISALEFDLPSDSYYIAVNHRNHVAVMSANTVALGTSTVTSIDLSDATASVFGGSNSVVDMGNGIFAMIAGDFDENGQIQNTDTNVVIQLLGISGYSKADIDMNGQVQNSDINSILNTNIGKGVQF
;
A
#
# COMPACT_ATOMS: atom_id res chain seq x y z
N MET A 1 -78.89 -14.09 -54.71
CA MET A 1 -77.42 -14.19 -54.56
C MET A 1 -76.78 -12.92 -54.00
N GLU A 2 -77.52 -11.80 -53.92
CA GLU A 2 -76.98 -10.51 -53.47
C GLU A 2 -77.15 -10.27 -51.95
N GLU A 3 -78.17 -10.88 -51.35
CA GLU A 3 -78.51 -10.73 -49.92
C GLU A 3 -77.59 -11.55 -48.97
N ASP A 4 -76.96 -12.60 -49.49
CA ASP A 4 -76.09 -13.50 -48.72
C ASP A 4 -74.67 -12.92 -48.57
N ASN A 5 -74.18 -12.24 -49.60
CA ASN A 5 -72.90 -11.54 -49.60
C ASN A 5 -72.87 -10.39 -48.57
N THR A 6 -74.01 -9.75 -48.30
CA THR A 6 -74.09 -8.64 -47.34
C THR A 6 -73.99 -9.11 -45.88
N LYS A 7 -74.48 -10.33 -45.58
CA LYS A 7 -74.37 -10.94 -44.24
C LYS A 7 -72.94 -11.37 -43.95
N ILE A 8 -72.30 -12.02 -44.92
CA ILE A 8 -70.91 -12.46 -44.84
C ILE A 8 -69.97 -11.25 -44.66
N MET A 9 -70.18 -10.18 -45.43
CA MET A 9 -69.39 -8.94 -45.32
C MET A 9 -69.54 -8.26 -43.95
N LYS A 10 -70.74 -8.25 -43.35
CA LYS A 10 -70.96 -7.70 -42.00
C LYS A 10 -70.27 -8.53 -40.91
N GLN A 11 -70.25 -9.86 -41.03
CA GLN A 11 -69.51 -10.73 -40.10
C GLN A 11 -67.99 -10.51 -40.17
N TYR A 12 -67.43 -10.36 -41.37
CA TYR A 12 -66.01 -10.03 -41.53
C TYR A 12 -65.67 -8.63 -41.02
N ILE A 13 -66.55 -7.64 -41.18
CA ILE A 13 -66.33 -6.29 -40.63
C ILE A 13 -66.33 -6.31 -39.10
N VAL A 14 -67.25 -7.05 -38.46
CA VAL A 14 -67.31 -7.17 -36.99
C VAL A 14 -66.06 -7.88 -36.43
N ILE A 15 -65.61 -8.95 -37.10
CA ILE A 15 -64.38 -9.69 -36.72
C ILE A 15 -63.13 -8.82 -36.93
N LEU A 16 -63.07 -8.02 -38.01
CA LEU A 16 -61.97 -7.10 -38.27
C LEU A 16 -61.92 -5.95 -37.25
N THR A 17 -63.07 -5.44 -36.79
CA THR A 17 -63.13 -4.45 -35.71
C THR A 17 -62.74 -5.01 -34.34
N LEU A 18 -63.03 -6.30 -34.07
CA LEU A 18 -62.62 -6.95 -32.83
C LEU A 18 -61.10 -7.24 -32.77
N LEU A 19 -60.49 -7.50 -33.93
CA LEU A 19 -59.04 -7.68 -34.09
C LEU A 19 -58.27 -6.36 -33.97
N PHE A 20 -58.91 -5.21 -34.22
CA PHE A 20 -58.28 -3.89 -34.09
C PHE A 20 -58.40 -3.27 -32.69
N SER A 21 -59.28 -3.79 -31.81
CA SER A 21 -59.43 -3.32 -30.42
C SER A 21 -58.44 -3.96 -29.43
N GLY A 22 -57.52 -4.81 -29.90
CA GLY A 22 -56.58 -5.57 -29.09
C GLY A 22 -55.16 -5.00 -29.00
N SER A 23 -54.90 -3.76 -29.45
CA SER A 23 -53.62 -3.11 -29.21
C SER A 23 -53.53 -2.65 -27.75
N LEU A 24 -53.12 -3.60 -26.89
CA LEU A 24 -52.58 -3.31 -25.57
C LEU A 24 -51.38 -2.38 -25.75
N PHE A 25 -51.57 -1.09 -25.50
CA PHE A 25 -50.45 -0.23 -25.15
C PHE A 25 -49.95 -0.72 -23.79
N SER A 26 -48.89 -1.52 -23.80
CA SER A 26 -48.07 -1.70 -22.61
C SER A 26 -47.44 -0.34 -22.31
N GLN A 27 -48.00 0.38 -21.34
CA GLN A 27 -47.39 1.58 -20.81
C GLN A 27 -46.28 1.13 -19.87
N THR A 28 -45.03 1.20 -20.31
CA THR A 28 -43.93 1.26 -19.36
C THR A 28 -43.98 2.64 -18.73
N LEU A 29 -44.21 2.72 -17.43
CA LEU A 29 -43.92 3.93 -16.67
C LEU A 29 -42.40 4.11 -16.66
N GLU A 30 -41.86 4.68 -17.74
CA GLU A 30 -40.61 5.41 -17.60
C GLU A 30 -40.90 6.66 -16.76
N ARG A 31 -39.95 6.96 -15.87
CA ARG A 31 -40.06 7.97 -14.82
C ARG A 31 -40.63 9.27 -15.42
N SER A 32 -41.83 9.66 -15.00
CA SER A 32 -42.42 10.94 -15.39
C SER A 32 -42.09 11.99 -14.34
N VAL A 33 -41.72 13.18 -14.83
CA VAL A 33 -41.27 14.31 -14.03
C VAL A 33 -42.48 15.13 -13.56
N ILE A 34 -42.54 15.44 -12.27
CA ILE A 34 -43.61 16.24 -11.64
C ILE A 34 -43.19 17.72 -11.45
N GLY A 35 -42.14 18.18 -12.14
CA GLY A 35 -41.68 19.57 -12.05
C GLY A 35 -41.24 20.13 -13.40
N SER A 36 -41.89 21.18 -13.91
CA SER A 36 -41.47 21.89 -15.12
C SER A 36 -40.61 23.11 -14.78
N SER A 37 -39.71 23.00 -13.82
CA SER A 37 -38.85 24.11 -13.40
C SER A 37 -37.44 23.91 -13.94
N GLY A 38 -36.86 24.94 -14.55
CA GLY A 38 -35.49 24.95 -15.05
C GLY A 38 -34.98 26.39 -15.19
N ARG A 39 -33.66 26.57 -15.31
CA ARG A 39 -33.04 27.89 -15.50
C ARG A 39 -31.78 27.76 -16.35
N THR A 40 -31.56 28.76 -17.20
CA THR A 40 -30.29 28.99 -17.87
C THR A 40 -29.46 29.94 -17.03
N LEU A 41 -28.24 29.53 -16.66
CA LEU A 41 -27.23 30.39 -16.08
C LEU A 41 -26.12 30.57 -17.11
N SER A 42 -25.89 31.78 -17.59
CA SER A 42 -24.85 32.05 -18.58
C SER A 42 -23.95 33.21 -18.17
N ASN A 43 -22.70 33.15 -18.65
CA ASN A 43 -21.75 34.26 -18.69
C ASN A 43 -21.11 34.30 -20.08
N THR A 44 -20.12 35.18 -20.28
CA THR A 44 -19.44 35.38 -21.59
C THR A 44 -18.78 34.12 -22.16
N ASN A 45 -18.43 33.14 -21.31
CA ASN A 45 -17.64 31.97 -21.71
C ASN A 45 -18.43 30.65 -21.65
N ALA A 46 -19.58 30.59 -20.97
CA ALA A 46 -20.36 29.37 -20.81
C ALA A 46 -21.85 29.65 -20.55
N SER A 47 -22.70 28.72 -21.00
CA SER A 47 -24.11 28.63 -20.63
C SER A 47 -24.37 27.27 -20.01
N LEU A 48 -25.13 27.26 -18.91
CA LEU A 48 -25.57 26.07 -18.21
C LEU A 48 -27.10 26.06 -18.16
N ASP A 49 -27.69 25.11 -18.88
CA ASP A 49 -29.12 24.87 -18.89
C ASP A 49 -29.43 23.68 -17.97
N PHE A 50 -30.33 23.86 -17.00
CA PHE A 50 -30.79 22.75 -16.17
C PHE A 50 -32.33 22.73 -16.07
N THR A 51 -32.89 21.54 -16.05
CA THR A 51 -34.31 21.25 -15.78
C THR A 51 -34.39 20.33 -14.57
N VAL A 52 -35.39 20.51 -13.71
CA VAL A 52 -35.66 19.61 -12.59
C VAL A 52 -36.45 18.43 -13.13
N GLY A 53 -35.81 17.27 -13.18
CA GLY A 53 -36.43 15.99 -13.50
C GLY A 53 -35.85 15.25 -14.70
N GLU A 54 -34.98 15.88 -15.48
CA GLU A 54 -34.16 15.13 -16.43
C GLU A 54 -32.99 14.47 -15.66
N LEU A 55 -32.89 13.15 -15.72
CA LEU A 55 -31.72 12.45 -15.19
C LEU A 55 -30.54 12.75 -16.12
N VAL A 56 -29.51 13.44 -15.63
CA VAL A 56 -28.26 13.62 -16.37
C VAL A 56 -27.48 12.32 -16.33
N ILE A 57 -27.78 11.34 -17.18
CA ILE A 57 -27.20 9.98 -17.06
C ILE A 57 -25.73 9.88 -17.55
N ALA A 58 -25.03 10.99 -17.77
CA ALA A 58 -23.71 10.99 -18.37
C ALA A 58 -22.75 12.00 -17.71
N THR A 59 -21.49 11.59 -17.56
CA THR A 59 -20.38 12.49 -17.22
C THR A 59 -19.85 13.12 -18.50
N LEU A 60 -19.84 14.45 -18.56
CA LEU A 60 -19.29 15.22 -19.68
C LEU A 60 -18.05 15.98 -19.17
N SER A 61 -16.90 15.79 -19.81
CA SER A 61 -15.66 16.47 -19.46
C SER A 61 -14.93 16.95 -20.70
N ASN A 62 -14.33 18.14 -20.62
CA ASN A 62 -13.45 18.70 -21.64
C ASN A 62 -12.03 18.96 -21.07
N GLY A 63 -11.59 18.15 -20.10
CA GLY A 63 -10.26 18.22 -19.48
C GLY A 63 -10.05 19.37 -18.48
N THR A 64 -10.79 20.49 -18.59
CA THR A 64 -10.75 21.63 -17.64
C THR A 64 -12.03 21.77 -16.81
N THR A 65 -13.15 21.24 -17.29
CA THR A 65 -14.45 21.31 -16.61
C THR A 65 -15.16 19.97 -16.76
N THR A 66 -15.67 19.45 -15.64
CA THR A 66 -16.42 18.19 -15.58
C THR A 66 -17.80 18.47 -15.02
N LEU A 67 -18.83 18.06 -15.75
CA LEU A 67 -20.22 18.06 -15.32
C LEU A 67 -20.59 16.62 -14.92
N ASN A 68 -20.98 16.43 -13.66
CA ASN A 68 -21.42 15.13 -13.12
C ASN A 68 -22.76 15.26 -12.38
N GLN A 69 -23.34 14.13 -11.98
CA GLN A 69 -24.66 14.04 -11.32
C GLN A 69 -24.69 14.52 -9.87
N GLY A 70 -23.66 15.20 -9.36
CA GLY A 70 -23.64 15.66 -7.97
C GLY A 70 -23.62 14.55 -6.92
N PHE A 71 -23.45 13.29 -7.32
CA PHE A 71 -22.95 12.26 -6.40
C PHE A 71 -21.46 12.50 -6.21
N HIS A 72 -21.00 12.52 -4.97
CA HIS A 72 -19.58 12.39 -4.67
C HIS A 72 -19.13 11.07 -5.31
N GLN A 73 -18.53 11.14 -6.48
CA GLN A 73 -17.76 10.03 -7.00
C GLN A 73 -16.50 10.02 -6.15
N GLU A 74 -16.26 8.92 -5.43
CA GLU A 74 -14.98 8.74 -4.79
C GLU A 74 -13.90 8.98 -5.85
N VAL A 75 -12.98 9.88 -5.55
CA VAL A 75 -11.75 9.96 -6.34
C VAL A 75 -11.09 8.60 -6.13
N ILE A 76 -11.16 7.75 -7.14
CA ILE A 76 -10.40 6.51 -7.15
C ILE A 76 -8.96 6.94 -7.37
N ILE A 77 -8.21 7.10 -6.27
CA ILE A 77 -6.77 7.26 -6.33
C ILE A 77 -6.22 5.86 -6.58
N LEU A 78 -5.75 5.63 -7.79
CA LEU A 78 -5.09 4.37 -8.17
C LEU A 78 -3.65 4.45 -7.68
N GLN A 79 -3.39 3.84 -6.53
CA GLN A 79 -2.05 3.79 -5.92
C GLN A 79 -1.37 2.46 -6.20
N LEU A 80 -0.04 2.49 -6.28
CA LEU A 80 0.77 1.28 -6.40
C LEU A 80 0.69 0.47 -5.12
N LYS A 81 0.51 -0.84 -5.21
CA LYS A 81 0.41 -1.73 -4.04
C LYS A 81 1.65 -2.61 -3.92
N LEU A 82 2.34 -2.53 -2.79
CA LEU A 82 3.59 -3.22 -2.53
C LEU A 82 3.55 -3.98 -1.19
N SER A 83 3.96 -5.24 -1.20
CA SER A 83 4.12 -6.10 -0.01
C SER A 83 5.55 -6.67 0.01
N PRO A 84 6.52 -5.91 0.54
CA PRO A 84 7.90 -6.38 0.65
C PRO A 84 8.07 -7.28 1.87
N VAL A 85 8.99 -8.24 1.78
CA VAL A 85 9.43 -9.11 2.89
C VAL A 85 10.90 -8.84 3.20
N VAL A 86 11.21 -8.62 4.46
CA VAL A 86 12.58 -8.47 4.95
C VAL A 86 12.72 -8.99 6.38
N PHE A 87 13.91 -9.45 6.73
CA PHE A 87 14.23 -9.84 8.11
C PHE A 87 15.34 -8.98 8.68
N LEU A 88 15.31 -8.78 10.00
CA LEU A 88 16.34 -8.05 10.75
C LEU A 88 17.20 -9.05 11.51
N GLN A 89 18.53 -8.92 11.40
CA GLN A 89 19.47 -9.83 12.05
C GLN A 89 19.30 -9.81 13.58
N GLY A 90 19.09 -8.64 14.19
CA GLY A 90 18.96 -8.50 15.64
C GLY A 90 17.86 -9.39 16.24
N PRO A 91 16.59 -9.11 15.94
CA PRO A 91 15.46 -9.91 16.39
C PRO A 91 15.55 -11.40 16.03
N LEU A 92 16.15 -11.77 14.89
CA LEU A 92 16.35 -13.17 14.53
C LEU A 92 17.42 -13.87 15.39
N VAL A 93 18.51 -13.18 15.71
CA VAL A 93 19.53 -13.71 16.64
C VAL A 93 18.92 -13.94 18.02
N THR A 94 18.10 -12.99 18.50
CA THR A 94 17.41 -13.08 19.80
C THR A 94 16.43 -14.26 19.84
N SER A 95 15.63 -14.42 18.79
CA SER A 95 14.66 -15.51 18.67
C SER A 95 15.32 -16.89 18.51
N GLY A 96 16.38 -16.98 17.68
CA GLY A 96 17.01 -18.24 17.31
C GLY A 96 16.13 -19.15 16.45
N THR A 97 15.06 -18.61 15.84
CA THR A 97 14.12 -19.34 14.98
C THR A 97 13.96 -18.66 13.61
N VAL A 98 12.89 -19.00 12.87
CA VAL A 98 12.52 -18.39 11.58
C VAL A 98 11.57 -17.20 11.72
N ILE A 99 11.20 -16.83 12.95
CA ILE A 99 10.33 -15.70 13.29
C ILE A 99 11.14 -14.72 14.14
N MET A 100 11.04 -13.42 13.89
CA MET A 100 11.72 -12.38 14.66
C MET A 100 11.15 -12.25 16.08
N ASP A 101 12.03 -11.95 17.03
CA ASP A 101 11.65 -11.69 18.42
C ASP A 101 10.93 -10.34 18.56
N ASP A 102 9.77 -10.33 19.22
CA ASP A 102 8.91 -9.16 19.37
C ASP A 102 9.06 -8.46 20.74
N SER A 103 10.24 -8.56 21.37
CA SER A 103 10.50 -7.98 22.70
C SER A 103 10.15 -6.50 22.83
N LEU A 104 10.43 -5.68 21.81
CA LEU A 104 10.07 -4.25 21.86
C LEU A 104 8.57 -4.03 21.99
N ARG A 105 7.76 -4.83 21.27
CA ARG A 105 6.29 -4.78 21.33
C ARG A 105 5.79 -5.34 22.64
N SER A 106 6.27 -6.52 23.05
CA SER A 106 5.82 -7.18 24.28
C SER A 106 6.16 -6.38 25.55
N ASN A 107 7.25 -5.60 25.52
CA ASN A 107 7.63 -4.67 26.59
C ASN A 107 6.94 -3.29 26.50
N GLY A 108 6.07 -3.05 25.49
CA GLY A 108 5.38 -1.78 25.31
C GLY A 108 6.30 -0.61 24.95
N LEU A 109 7.42 -0.89 24.28
CA LEU A 109 8.44 0.10 23.94
C LEU A 109 8.24 0.71 22.54
N LEU A 110 7.45 0.08 21.66
CA LEU A 110 7.23 0.61 20.31
C LEU A 110 6.49 1.95 20.34
N PRO A 111 7.03 2.99 19.66
CA PRO A 111 6.33 4.26 19.55
C PRO A 111 5.16 4.14 18.56
N ALA A 112 4.03 4.78 18.86
CA ALA A 112 2.91 4.91 17.93
C ALA A 112 3.17 5.93 16.81
N THR A 113 4.27 6.69 16.90
CA THR A 113 4.74 7.64 15.88
C THR A 113 6.02 7.10 15.26
N SER A 114 6.07 7.07 13.93
CA SER A 114 7.24 6.67 13.17
C SER A 114 8.47 7.51 13.56
N PRO A 115 9.65 6.89 13.73
CA PRO A 115 10.90 7.61 13.96
C PRO A 115 11.45 8.29 12.69
N TYR A 116 10.82 8.10 11.52
CA TYR A 116 11.30 8.63 10.24
C TYR A 116 10.70 10.00 9.92
N ALA A 117 11.16 10.59 8.81
CA ALA A 117 10.89 11.97 8.44
C ALA A 117 9.40 12.29 8.19
N ASP A 118 8.59 11.30 7.83
CA ASP A 118 7.14 11.48 7.64
C ASP A 118 6.37 11.59 8.95
N SER A 119 6.95 11.10 10.06
CA SER A 119 6.35 11.10 11.40
C SER A 119 4.90 10.57 11.40
N VAL A 120 4.59 9.62 10.52
CA VAL A 120 3.26 9.02 10.43
C VAL A 120 2.94 8.27 11.72
N THR A 121 1.66 8.19 12.08
CA THR A 121 1.20 7.51 13.29
C THR A 121 0.38 6.28 12.98
N CYS A 122 0.45 5.27 13.84
CA CYS A 122 -0.49 4.14 13.87
C CYS A 122 -1.34 4.19 15.14
N GLU A 123 -2.45 3.45 15.12
CA GLU A 123 -3.25 3.22 16.32
C GLU A 123 -2.52 2.27 17.27
N ALA A 124 -2.53 2.57 18.58
CA ALA A 124 -1.81 1.75 19.56
C ALA A 124 -2.27 0.29 19.59
N THR A 125 -3.53 0.02 19.24
CA THR A 125 -4.09 -1.34 19.17
C THR A 125 -3.44 -2.22 18.11
N VAL A 126 -2.71 -1.64 17.14
CA VAL A 126 -1.94 -2.41 16.16
C VAL A 126 -0.85 -3.25 16.86
N PHE A 127 -0.35 -2.81 18.01
CA PHE A 127 0.66 -3.53 18.79
C PHE A 127 0.10 -4.63 19.70
N ASP A 128 -1.23 -4.80 19.75
CA ASP A 128 -1.88 -5.88 20.50
C ASP A 128 -1.77 -7.24 19.76
N ILE A 129 -1.45 -7.21 18.46
CA ILE A 129 -1.28 -8.41 17.64
C ILE A 129 0.01 -9.15 18.04
N THR A 130 -0.08 -10.47 18.16
CA THR A 130 1.02 -11.37 18.57
C THR A 130 1.25 -12.49 17.56
N GLY A 131 2.37 -13.22 17.67
CA GLY A 131 2.70 -14.33 16.78
C GLY A 131 3.35 -13.82 15.49
N ASN A 132 3.12 -14.50 14.36
CA ASN A 132 3.69 -14.15 13.06
C ASN A 132 3.47 -12.68 12.67
N ASN A 133 2.29 -12.15 12.97
CA ASN A 133 1.91 -10.79 12.60
C ASN A 133 2.23 -9.76 13.70
N ALA A 134 2.99 -10.14 14.73
CA ALA A 134 3.42 -9.20 15.76
C ALA A 134 4.31 -8.12 15.14
N ILE A 135 4.06 -6.86 15.46
CA ILE A 135 4.92 -5.78 14.97
C ILE A 135 6.26 -5.83 15.68
N ILE A 136 7.34 -5.84 14.90
CA ILE A 136 8.72 -5.81 15.37
C ILE A 136 9.20 -4.37 15.50
N ASP A 137 8.99 -3.56 14.46
CA ASP A 137 9.45 -2.17 14.42
C ASP A 137 8.89 -1.37 13.23
N TRP A 138 9.17 -0.07 13.20
CA TRP A 138 9.02 0.78 12.04
C TRP A 138 10.15 0.57 11.02
N ILE A 139 9.80 0.54 9.74
CA ILE A 139 10.74 0.43 8.62
C ILE A 139 10.50 1.57 7.62
N TRP A 140 11.56 2.01 6.93
CA TRP A 140 11.48 3.07 5.92
C TRP A 140 11.65 2.48 4.53
N ILE A 141 10.64 2.67 3.67
CA ILE A 141 10.62 2.12 2.31
C ILE A 141 10.77 3.26 1.32
N SER A 142 11.62 3.06 0.31
CA SER A 142 11.85 4.04 -0.75
C SER A 142 11.74 3.39 -2.13
N LEU A 143 10.93 3.98 -3.00
CA LEU A 143 10.86 3.66 -4.41
C LEU A 143 11.84 4.56 -5.17
N ARG A 144 12.74 3.94 -5.93
CA ARG A 144 13.84 4.59 -6.66
C ARG A 144 13.66 4.44 -8.17
N ASP A 145 14.21 5.38 -8.94
CA ASP A 145 14.07 5.42 -10.40
C ASP A 145 14.69 4.17 -11.06
N LYS A 146 14.02 3.62 -12.09
CA LYS A 146 14.46 2.42 -12.80
C LYS A 146 15.76 2.57 -13.58
N ASN A 147 16.11 3.79 -13.97
CA ASN A 147 17.31 4.09 -14.75
C ASN A 147 18.46 4.58 -13.88
N ASP A 148 18.14 5.18 -12.72
CA ASP A 148 19.12 5.66 -11.75
C ASP A 148 18.68 5.33 -10.31
N PRO A 149 19.23 4.26 -9.69
CA PRO A 149 18.84 3.86 -8.33
C PRO A 149 19.22 4.88 -7.26
N THR A 150 20.04 5.89 -7.57
CA THR A 150 20.37 6.96 -6.60
C THR A 150 19.23 7.95 -6.43
N VAL A 151 18.31 8.04 -7.39
CA VAL A 151 17.16 8.96 -7.38
C VAL A 151 15.99 8.32 -6.64
N VAL A 152 15.61 8.90 -5.51
CA VAL A 152 14.42 8.50 -4.73
C VAL A 152 13.19 9.26 -5.25
N LEU A 153 12.15 8.54 -5.62
CA LEU A 153 10.91 9.08 -6.19
C LEU A 153 9.80 9.21 -5.16
N ALA A 154 9.68 8.25 -4.24
CA ALA A 154 8.76 8.30 -3.12
C ALA A 154 9.30 7.48 -1.95
N SER A 155 8.95 7.87 -0.73
CA SER A 155 9.28 7.12 0.47
C SER A 155 8.18 7.24 1.50
N GLN A 156 8.04 6.22 2.33
CA GLN A 156 7.11 6.23 3.47
C GLN A 156 7.54 5.22 4.53
N SER A 157 7.02 5.41 5.74
CA SER A 157 7.13 4.44 6.81
C SER A 157 6.14 3.27 6.60
N GLY A 158 6.57 2.09 7.04
CA GLY A 158 5.73 0.92 7.21
C GLY A 158 6.01 0.25 8.55
N LEU A 159 5.25 -0.79 8.86
CA LEU A 159 5.42 -1.62 10.03
C LEU A 159 5.95 -2.99 9.60
N LEU A 160 7.03 -3.45 10.25
CA LEU A 160 7.61 -4.77 10.03
C LEU A 160 6.96 -5.79 10.97
N GLN A 161 6.51 -6.92 10.43
CA GLN A 161 5.94 -8.04 11.19
C GLN A 161 6.98 -9.11 11.49
N ALA A 162 6.68 -10.00 12.45
CA ALA A 162 7.63 -10.99 12.96
C ALA A 162 8.01 -12.06 11.93
N ASP A 163 7.16 -12.34 10.95
CA ASP A 163 7.44 -13.19 9.80
C ASP A 163 8.07 -12.46 8.60
N GLY A 164 8.42 -11.18 8.77
CA GLY A 164 9.15 -10.38 7.80
C GLY A 164 8.28 -9.55 6.85
N ASP A 165 6.96 -9.73 6.88
CA ASP A 165 6.05 -8.92 6.06
C ASP A 165 6.10 -7.44 6.48
N ILE A 166 6.19 -6.54 5.49
CA ILE A 166 6.05 -5.10 5.72
C ILE A 166 4.66 -4.66 5.30
N VAL A 167 3.94 -4.07 6.25
CA VAL A 167 2.55 -3.64 6.13
C VAL A 167 2.40 -2.15 6.39
N SER A 168 1.24 -1.60 6.01
CA SER A 168 0.84 -0.22 6.28
C SER A 168 0.59 0.01 7.78
N VAL A 169 0.29 1.26 8.14
CA VAL A 169 0.09 1.71 9.53
C VAL A 169 -1.11 1.06 10.24
N ASP A 170 -1.98 0.36 9.50
CA ASP A 170 -3.06 -0.44 10.07
C ASP A 170 -2.60 -1.84 10.53
N GLY A 171 -1.36 -2.22 10.25
CA GLY A 171 -0.77 -3.51 10.62
C GLY A 171 -1.22 -4.68 9.75
N ILE A 172 -1.92 -4.43 8.63
CA ILE A 172 -2.52 -5.51 7.80
C ILE A 172 -2.40 -5.22 6.29
N SER A 173 -2.67 -3.99 5.87
CA SER A 173 -2.74 -3.66 4.45
C SER A 173 -1.35 -3.58 3.81
N ALA A 174 -1.28 -3.84 2.51
CA ALA A 174 -0.08 -3.57 1.73
C ALA A 174 0.25 -2.06 1.72
N LEU A 175 1.51 -1.72 1.44
CA LEU A 175 1.94 -0.34 1.27
C LEU A 175 1.35 0.24 -0.01
N GLU A 176 0.89 1.49 0.06
CA GLU A 176 0.31 2.21 -1.07
C GLU A 176 1.15 3.45 -1.42
N PHE A 177 1.54 3.61 -2.69
CA PHE A 177 2.34 4.75 -3.16
C PHE A 177 1.62 5.54 -4.25
N ASP A 178 1.62 6.86 -4.14
CA ASP A 178 1.07 7.79 -5.16
C ASP A 178 2.10 8.05 -6.27
N LEU A 179 2.36 7.01 -7.06
CA LEU A 179 3.23 7.05 -8.23
C LEU A 179 2.56 6.33 -9.41
N PRO A 180 2.91 6.66 -10.66
CA PRO A 180 2.37 5.96 -11.82
C PRO A 180 2.86 4.50 -11.89
N SER A 181 2.11 3.61 -12.51
CA SER A 181 2.55 2.24 -12.79
C SER A 181 3.81 2.25 -13.67
N ASP A 182 4.90 1.71 -13.13
CA ASP A 182 6.21 1.58 -13.78
C ASP A 182 7.04 0.53 -13.01
N SER A 183 8.27 0.29 -13.46
CA SER A 183 9.26 -0.45 -12.69
C SER A 183 10.04 0.46 -11.75
N TYR A 184 10.36 -0.03 -10.55
CA TYR A 184 11.09 0.72 -9.53
C TYR A 184 12.12 -0.16 -8.84
N TYR A 185 13.23 0.43 -8.41
CA TYR A 185 14.06 -0.20 -7.37
C TYR A 185 13.39 0.01 -6.01
N ILE A 186 13.38 -1.04 -5.19
CA ILE A 186 12.75 -0.99 -3.86
C ILE A 186 13.86 -1.06 -2.83
N ALA A 187 14.05 0.03 -2.09
CA ALA A 187 15.01 0.09 -0.99
C ALA A 187 14.29 0.07 0.36
N VAL A 188 14.88 -0.65 1.30
CA VAL A 188 14.38 -0.81 2.67
C VAL A 188 15.49 -0.39 3.63
N ASN A 189 15.16 0.55 4.50
CA ASN A 189 16.04 1.16 5.47
C ASN A 189 15.45 0.94 6.87
N HIS A 190 16.34 0.70 7.84
CA HIS A 190 15.99 0.59 9.24
C HIS A 190 16.91 1.49 10.07
N ARG A 191 16.48 1.86 11.28
CA ARG A 191 17.18 2.79 12.18
C ARG A 191 18.54 2.32 12.73
N ASN A 192 18.81 1.01 12.69
CA ASN A 192 20.09 0.46 13.18
C ASN A 192 20.62 -0.72 12.35
N HIS A 193 20.09 -0.89 11.12
CA HIS A 193 20.56 -1.89 10.16
C HIS A 193 20.99 -1.23 8.85
N VAL A 194 21.96 -1.85 8.17
CA VAL A 194 22.39 -1.46 6.83
C VAL A 194 21.23 -1.68 5.86
N ALA A 195 20.95 -0.64 5.06
CA ALA A 195 19.88 -0.66 4.07
C ALA A 195 20.11 -1.71 2.97
N VAL A 196 19.02 -2.29 2.50
CA VAL A 196 19.01 -3.23 1.36
C VAL A 196 18.16 -2.67 0.23
N MET A 197 18.46 -3.08 -1.00
CA MET A 197 17.69 -2.71 -2.18
C MET A 197 17.49 -3.91 -3.09
N SER A 198 16.39 -3.95 -3.83
CA SER A 198 16.16 -4.99 -4.83
C SER A 198 17.29 -5.03 -5.87
N ALA A 199 17.74 -6.23 -6.25
CA ALA A 199 18.81 -6.39 -7.25
C ALA A 199 18.41 -5.88 -8.64
N ASN A 200 17.13 -6.04 -8.96
CA ASN A 200 16.51 -5.61 -10.21
C ASN A 200 15.31 -4.73 -9.93
N THR A 201 14.87 -3.98 -10.93
CA THR A 201 13.64 -3.20 -10.86
C THR A 201 12.42 -4.11 -10.80
N VAL A 202 11.42 -3.75 -9.99
CA VAL A 202 10.17 -4.48 -9.81
C VAL A 202 9.04 -3.70 -10.46
N ALA A 203 8.27 -4.37 -11.33
CA ALA A 203 7.09 -3.77 -11.94
C ALA A 203 5.96 -3.62 -10.91
N LEU A 204 5.53 -2.38 -10.68
CA LEU A 204 4.43 -2.04 -9.79
C LEU A 204 3.24 -1.54 -10.60
N GLY A 205 2.04 -1.91 -10.13
CA GLY A 205 0.78 -1.49 -10.73
C GLY A 205 -0.28 -1.23 -9.69
N THR A 206 -1.41 -0.68 -10.14
CA THR A 206 -2.49 -0.21 -9.27
C THR A 206 -3.60 -1.25 -9.05
N SER A 207 -3.59 -2.33 -9.84
CA SER A 207 -4.67 -3.34 -9.84
C SER A 207 -4.38 -4.56 -8.97
N THR A 208 -3.11 -4.83 -8.68
CA THR A 208 -2.66 -6.02 -7.95
C THR A 208 -1.58 -5.64 -6.96
N VAL A 209 -1.57 -6.29 -5.79
CA VAL A 209 -0.46 -6.18 -4.84
C VAL A 209 0.74 -6.92 -5.42
N THR A 210 1.85 -6.22 -5.58
CA THR A 210 3.13 -6.84 -5.96
C THR A 210 3.87 -7.23 -4.68
N SER A 211 4.26 -8.50 -4.59
CA SER A 211 5.12 -8.99 -3.50
C SER A 211 6.57 -9.09 -3.98
N ILE A 212 7.51 -8.75 -3.11
CA ILE A 212 8.95 -8.97 -3.29
C ILE A 212 9.55 -9.46 -1.99
N ASP A 213 10.32 -10.54 -2.07
CA ASP A 213 11.05 -11.07 -0.93
C ASP A 213 12.55 -10.76 -1.07
N LEU A 214 13.05 -9.88 -0.19
CA LEU A 214 14.46 -9.50 -0.12
C LEU A 214 15.27 -10.43 0.82
N SER A 215 14.62 -11.44 1.39
CA SER A 215 15.17 -12.39 2.35
C SER A 215 15.30 -13.83 1.84
N ASP A 216 14.68 -14.18 0.72
CA ASP A 216 14.71 -15.55 0.14
C ASP A 216 16.07 -15.89 -0.50
N ALA A 217 16.69 -14.93 -1.20
CA ALA A 217 17.93 -15.18 -1.90
C ALA A 217 18.82 -13.94 -1.95
N THR A 218 20.14 -14.16 -1.88
CA THR A 218 21.13 -13.11 -2.13
C THR A 218 20.97 -12.48 -3.52
N ALA A 219 20.46 -13.21 -4.51
CA ALA A 219 20.18 -12.68 -5.85
C ALA A 219 19.00 -11.68 -5.89
N SER A 220 18.16 -11.64 -4.86
CA SER A 220 17.04 -10.70 -4.75
C SER A 220 17.51 -9.30 -4.33
N VAL A 221 18.71 -9.18 -3.75
CA VAL A 221 19.26 -7.92 -3.23
C VAL A 221 20.46 -7.43 -4.04
N PHE A 222 20.51 -6.12 -4.26
CA PHE A 222 21.65 -5.45 -4.87
C PHE A 222 22.89 -5.67 -3.99
N GLY A 223 24.02 -6.03 -4.58
CA GLY A 223 25.26 -6.37 -3.83
C GLY A 223 25.36 -7.82 -3.34
N GLY A 224 24.30 -8.62 -3.49
CA GLY A 224 24.35 -10.06 -3.21
C GLY A 224 24.63 -10.37 -1.74
N SER A 225 25.49 -11.36 -1.50
CA SER A 225 25.85 -11.83 -0.16
C SER A 225 26.55 -10.79 0.72
N ASN A 226 27.01 -9.67 0.15
CA ASN A 226 27.63 -8.59 0.93
C ASN A 226 26.61 -7.66 1.60
N SER A 227 25.35 -7.67 1.13
CA SER A 227 24.27 -6.79 1.61
C SER A 227 23.45 -7.39 2.73
N VAL A 228 23.58 -8.69 2.97
CA VAL A 228 22.74 -9.46 3.88
C VAL A 228 23.56 -10.44 4.70
N VAL A 229 23.04 -10.87 5.84
CA VAL A 229 23.59 -11.97 6.64
C VAL A 229 22.76 -13.23 6.41
N ASP A 230 23.42 -14.35 6.14
CA ASP A 230 22.78 -15.66 6.15
C ASP A 230 22.48 -16.07 7.59
N MET A 231 21.19 -16.17 7.91
CA MET A 231 20.69 -16.56 9.23
C MET A 231 20.45 -18.07 9.35
N GLY A 232 20.79 -18.83 8.31
CA GLY A 232 20.41 -20.22 8.16
C GLY A 232 18.96 -20.38 7.74
N ASN A 233 18.53 -21.64 7.55
CA ASN A 233 17.15 -22.00 7.18
C ASN A 233 16.63 -21.32 5.89
N GLY A 234 17.52 -20.79 5.05
CA GLY A 234 17.16 -20.08 3.83
C GLY A 234 16.76 -18.62 4.03
N ILE A 235 16.99 -18.03 5.21
CA ILE A 235 16.64 -16.64 5.50
C ILE A 235 17.90 -15.76 5.44
N PHE A 236 17.81 -14.69 4.64
CA PHE A 236 18.81 -13.63 4.58
C PHE A 236 18.26 -12.36 5.24
N ALA A 237 19.00 -11.82 6.21
CA ALA A 237 18.57 -10.66 6.99
C ALA A 237 19.39 -9.41 6.69
N MET A 238 18.79 -8.24 6.90
CA MET A 238 19.50 -6.96 6.95
C MET A 238 20.57 -7.02 8.04
N ILE A 239 21.72 -6.42 7.77
CA ILE A 239 22.88 -6.48 8.65
C ILE A 239 22.71 -5.45 9.76
N ALA A 240 22.67 -5.89 11.02
CA ALA A 240 22.54 -4.99 12.16
C ALA A 240 23.88 -4.36 12.56
N GLY A 241 23.86 -3.12 13.05
CA GLY A 241 25.01 -2.45 13.65
C GLY A 241 25.35 -1.05 13.10
N ASP A 242 24.59 -0.56 12.12
CA ASP A 242 24.75 0.80 11.58
C ASP A 242 24.01 1.80 12.47
N PHE A 243 24.62 2.12 13.62
CA PHE A 243 23.98 2.90 14.68
C PHE A 243 23.79 4.37 14.29
N ASP A 244 24.78 4.95 13.61
CA ASP A 244 24.77 6.36 13.22
C ASP A 244 24.10 6.62 11.85
N GLU A 245 23.61 5.56 11.20
CA GLU A 245 22.92 5.56 9.91
C GLU A 245 23.78 6.13 8.76
N ASN A 246 25.10 5.97 8.85
CA ASN A 246 26.01 6.42 7.79
C ASN A 246 26.14 5.41 6.63
N GLY A 247 25.50 4.24 6.75
CA GLY A 247 25.54 3.17 5.75
C GLY A 247 26.74 2.22 5.91
N GLN A 248 27.52 2.32 6.99
CA GLN A 248 28.70 1.49 7.24
C GLN A 248 28.83 1.16 8.73
N ILE A 249 29.11 -0.11 9.02
CA ILE A 249 29.31 -0.59 10.38
C ILE A 249 30.79 -0.48 10.72
N GLN A 250 31.14 0.41 11.65
CA GLN A 250 32.51 0.74 11.99
C GLN A 250 32.77 0.66 13.50
N ASN A 251 34.05 0.76 13.89
CA ASN A 251 34.42 0.85 15.30
C ASN A 251 33.85 2.12 15.98
N THR A 252 33.53 3.15 15.21
CA THR A 252 32.87 4.37 15.71
C THR A 252 31.48 4.06 16.24
N ASP A 253 30.69 3.21 15.56
CA ASP A 253 29.40 2.74 16.05
C ASP A 253 29.54 1.99 17.38
N THR A 254 30.48 1.04 17.43
CA THR A 254 30.78 0.27 18.65
C THR A 254 31.11 1.18 19.83
N ASN A 255 31.97 2.18 19.61
CA ASN A 255 32.42 3.08 20.66
C ASN A 255 31.27 3.90 21.24
N VAL A 256 30.29 4.29 20.43
CA VAL A 256 29.10 5.01 20.89
C VAL A 256 28.16 4.08 21.64
N VAL A 257 27.89 2.88 21.12
CA VAL A 257 27.02 1.88 21.77
C VAL A 257 27.58 1.49 23.15
N ILE A 258 28.91 1.37 23.32
CA ILE A 258 29.55 1.11 24.62
C ILE A 258 29.20 2.17 25.67
N GLN A 259 29.07 3.45 25.28
CA GLN A 259 28.72 4.52 26.21
C GLN A 259 27.24 4.47 26.66
N LEU A 260 26.42 3.69 25.97
CA LEU A 260 24.98 3.57 26.17
C LEU A 260 24.58 2.24 26.85
N LEU A 261 25.55 1.42 27.25
CA LEU A 261 25.31 0.17 27.97
C LEU A 261 24.51 0.39 29.26
N GLY A 262 23.53 -0.49 29.48
CA GLY A 262 22.63 -0.45 30.64
C GLY A 262 21.39 0.41 30.45
N ILE A 263 21.23 1.08 29.31
CA ILE A 263 19.98 1.75 28.94
C ILE A 263 18.94 0.70 28.54
N SER A 264 17.68 0.95 28.90
CA SER A 264 16.53 0.18 28.43
C SER A 264 15.53 1.09 27.75
N GLY A 265 14.81 0.56 26.76
CA GLY A 265 13.78 1.26 26.02
C GLY A 265 13.96 1.13 24.50
N TYR A 266 13.18 1.90 23.75
CA TYR A 266 13.29 2.00 22.31
C TYR A 266 14.53 2.79 21.91
N SER A 267 15.64 2.08 21.69
CA SER A 267 16.96 2.68 21.44
C SER A 267 17.57 2.16 20.14
N LYS A 268 18.27 3.01 19.40
CA LYS A 268 19.07 2.57 18.24
C LYS A 268 20.27 1.71 18.66
N ALA A 269 20.76 1.89 19.90
CA ALA A 269 21.89 1.16 20.44
C ALA A 269 21.52 -0.27 20.89
N ASP A 270 20.23 -0.59 20.95
CA ASP A 270 19.71 -1.94 21.18
C ASP A 270 19.69 -2.66 19.83
N ILE A 271 20.77 -3.39 19.54
CA ILE A 271 21.09 -3.98 18.24
C ILE A 271 20.38 -5.33 18.08
N ASP A 272 20.24 -6.08 19.16
CA ASP A 272 19.48 -7.33 19.20
C ASP A 272 17.96 -7.12 19.39
N MET A 273 17.56 -5.87 19.65
CA MET A 273 16.18 -5.37 19.73
C MET A 273 15.36 -6.03 20.85
N ASN A 274 16.01 -6.36 21.96
CA ASN A 274 15.36 -6.98 23.12
C ASN A 274 14.80 -5.96 24.14
N GLY A 275 15.00 -4.66 23.91
CA GLY A 275 14.62 -3.55 24.79
C GLY A 275 15.70 -3.13 25.79
N GLN A 276 16.92 -3.69 25.69
CA GLN A 276 18.04 -3.42 26.60
C GLN A 276 19.37 -3.36 25.86
N VAL A 277 20.14 -2.31 26.10
CA VAL A 277 21.49 -2.15 25.55
C VAL A 277 22.50 -2.88 26.44
N GLN A 278 23.06 -3.97 25.95
CA GLN A 278 23.92 -4.90 26.68
C GLN A 278 25.21 -5.25 25.92
N ASN A 279 26.10 -5.99 26.59
CA ASN A 279 27.32 -6.52 25.96
C ASN A 279 27.01 -7.57 24.86
N SER A 280 25.80 -8.14 24.82
CA SER A 280 25.35 -9.06 23.77
C SER A 280 25.23 -8.34 22.42
N ASP A 281 24.65 -7.14 22.40
CA ASP A 281 24.54 -6.30 21.19
C ASP A 281 25.88 -6.12 20.49
N ILE A 282 26.91 -5.85 21.29
CA ILE A 282 28.26 -5.60 20.81
C ILE A 282 28.94 -6.88 20.37
N ASN A 283 29.01 -7.88 21.25
CA ASN A 283 29.86 -9.06 21.02
C ASN A 283 29.23 -10.08 20.08
N SER A 284 27.91 -10.24 20.11
CA SER A 284 27.20 -11.24 19.32
C SER A 284 26.85 -10.74 17.93
N ILE A 285 26.71 -9.42 17.74
CA ILE A 285 26.21 -8.84 16.50
C ILE A 285 27.16 -7.78 15.96
N LEU A 286 27.28 -6.63 16.63
CA LEU A 286 27.93 -5.46 16.05
C LEU A 286 29.39 -5.72 15.66
N ASN A 287 30.19 -6.32 16.56
CA ASN A 287 31.60 -6.65 16.28
C ASN A 287 31.77 -7.65 15.13
N THR A 288 30.79 -8.53 14.91
CA THR A 288 30.83 -9.53 13.82
C THR A 288 30.56 -8.92 12.45
N ASN A 289 29.95 -7.72 12.43
CA ASN A 289 29.53 -7.03 11.23
C ASN A 289 30.40 -5.84 10.86
N ILE A 290 31.42 -5.51 11.67
CA ILE A 290 32.36 -4.43 11.37
C ILE A 290 32.96 -4.61 9.97
N GLY A 291 32.95 -3.52 9.19
CA GLY A 291 33.42 -3.47 7.81
C GLY A 291 32.37 -3.80 6.76
N LYS A 292 31.15 -4.18 7.16
CA LYS A 292 30.01 -4.28 6.25
C LYS A 292 29.35 -2.92 6.06
N GLY A 293 28.68 -2.73 4.92
CA GLY A 293 28.01 -1.48 4.61
C GLY A 293 27.08 -1.60 3.40
N VAL A 294 26.38 -0.52 3.10
CA VAL A 294 25.43 -0.43 1.98
C VAL A 294 26.15 -0.69 0.66
N GLN A 295 25.48 -1.37 -0.26
CA GLN A 295 26.09 -1.82 -1.52
C GLN A 295 25.66 -1.01 -2.74
N PHE A 296 24.85 0.04 -2.59
CA PHE A 296 24.28 0.84 -3.69
C PHE A 296 24.35 2.34 -3.43
#